data_AF-A0AAJ6YB41-F1
#
_entry.id   AF-A0AAJ6YB41-F1
#
_cell.length_a   1.000
_cell.length_b   1.000
_cell.length_c   1.000
_cell.angle_alpha   90.00
_cell.angle_beta   90.00
_cell.angle_gamma   90.00
#
_symmetry.space_group_name_H-M   'P 1'
#
loop_
_entity.id
_entity.type
_entity.pdbx_description
1 polymer ?
#
loop_
_entity_poly.entity_id
_entity_poly.type
_entity_poly.pdbx_seq_one_letter_code
_entity_poly.pdbx_strand_id
1 'polypeptide(L)'
;MSTPVKKVPIHLQSAQNRLLIKNGKVVNEDNIFDADVYIEDGIIKQLGRNLIIPGGTRTIDARGKFVMPGGIDPHTHFELELMGATSVDDFYQGTKAAVAGGTTTIIDFVIPKGEESLLEAYERYRITADEKVCCDYTLHVGVTSWNNRTREEMATLVQQHGINSFKFFMAYRDLFMLRDPELIEAFKVCKSLGAVAMIHAENGDIIYENTKKLLAAGVTGPEGHEMSRPEEVEAEAVNRACVIANQVLCPLYVVHIMSRSAADELEKARRRGSCVWGETLAAALGTDGTNYSHTCWRHAAGHILSPPLRPDPDTPISLMRKLVTDGLQVTGSDNCTFNSDQKALGKHDFSKIPNGVNGVEDRMSIVWHKGVYNGIMDPTRFVAVTSTNAAKIFNLYPRKGVIAVGSDADIVVWDPSSNRVISAETHHQACDFNIFEGMEVYGVPEYVVVGGRVCVDECDLKAVHGFGKFIECPAYPSYVYEVVEEREKRPRGVARSEAEARKYAEEEAVFDKAREAAKAAKAAAAAAAADSAVAATNENNHVQTNGTSHYDGEYARPRTIVYTSTFPNSAIATPSFKGPRLEGQRNLQDSTFSISEDSKETSRSCIRVNNPPGGRSAGGFW
;
A
#
# COMPACT_ATOMS: atom_id res chain seq x y z
N MET A 1 6.43 -18.09 -61.62
CA MET A 1 6.40 -19.19 -60.63
C MET A 1 6.16 -18.56 -59.27
N SER A 2 5.13 -18.97 -58.54
CA SER A 2 4.83 -18.42 -57.22
C SER A 2 5.58 -19.22 -56.15
N THR A 3 6.36 -18.56 -55.31
CA THR A 3 6.99 -19.18 -54.14
C THR A 3 5.94 -19.59 -53.12
N PRO A 4 5.92 -20.85 -52.64
CA PRO A 4 4.89 -21.31 -51.72
C PRO A 4 5.09 -20.71 -50.34
N VAL A 5 4.16 -19.86 -49.92
CA VAL A 5 4.03 -19.45 -48.52
C VAL A 5 3.73 -20.69 -47.69
N LYS A 6 4.63 -21.07 -46.78
CA LYS A 6 4.35 -22.12 -45.79
C LYS A 6 3.18 -21.66 -44.92
N LYS A 7 1.98 -22.22 -45.15
CA LYS A 7 0.90 -22.17 -44.16
C LYS A 7 1.38 -22.91 -42.92
N VAL A 8 1.72 -22.15 -41.87
CA VAL A 8 1.86 -22.71 -40.53
C VAL A 8 0.49 -23.27 -40.12
N PRO A 9 0.39 -24.54 -39.68
CA PRO A 9 -0.89 -25.09 -39.22
C PRO A 9 -1.40 -24.29 -38.02
N ILE A 10 -2.66 -23.85 -38.06
CA ILE A 10 -3.31 -23.04 -37.02
C ILE A 10 -3.22 -23.71 -35.63
N HIS A 11 -3.11 -25.04 -35.57
CA HIS A 11 -2.93 -25.79 -34.33
C HIS A 11 -1.58 -25.60 -33.61
N LEU A 12 -0.52 -25.09 -34.27
CA LEU A 12 0.79 -24.95 -33.64
C LEU A 12 0.90 -23.71 -32.72
N GLN A 13 0.18 -22.62 -33.00
CA GLN A 13 0.09 -21.48 -32.09
C GLN A 13 -0.77 -21.82 -30.86
N SER A 14 -1.84 -22.61 -31.04
CA SER A 14 -2.74 -23.05 -29.95
C SER A 14 -2.05 -23.94 -28.90
N ALA A 15 -1.00 -24.68 -29.25
CA ALA A 15 -0.31 -25.56 -28.31
C ALA A 15 0.58 -24.81 -27.29
N GLN A 16 1.06 -23.60 -27.62
CA GLN A 16 1.95 -22.83 -26.75
C GLN A 16 1.25 -22.22 -25.52
N ASN A 17 -0.08 -22.10 -25.57
CA ASN A 17 -0.91 -21.53 -24.49
C ASN A 17 -1.50 -22.59 -23.54
N ARG A 18 -1.11 -23.87 -23.68
CA ARG A 18 -1.65 -24.99 -22.88
C ARG A 18 -0.60 -25.55 -21.93
N LEU A 19 -0.91 -25.53 -20.64
CA LEU A 19 -0.05 -26.02 -19.57
C LEU A 19 -0.82 -26.95 -18.63
N LEU A 20 -0.19 -28.05 -18.23
CA LEU A 20 -0.64 -28.94 -17.15
C LEU A 20 0.43 -28.94 -16.06
N ILE A 21 0.11 -28.45 -14.88
CA ILE A 21 0.92 -28.63 -13.67
C ILE A 21 0.39 -29.89 -12.97
N LYS A 22 1.24 -30.90 -12.75
CA LYS A 22 0.81 -32.24 -12.34
C LYS A 22 1.46 -32.70 -11.03
N ASN A 23 0.77 -33.54 -10.26
CA ASN A 23 1.26 -34.20 -9.03
C ASN A 23 1.62 -33.26 -7.86
N GLY A 24 1.25 -31.98 -7.93
CA GLY A 24 1.54 -30.98 -6.90
C GLY A 24 0.49 -30.90 -5.79
N LYS A 25 0.83 -30.17 -4.73
CA LYS A 25 -0.12 -29.77 -3.69
C LYS A 25 -0.56 -28.33 -3.93
N VAL A 26 -1.82 -28.14 -4.30
CA VAL A 26 -2.41 -26.81 -4.40
C VAL A 26 -2.55 -26.24 -2.99
N VAL A 27 -2.11 -24.99 -2.81
CA VAL A 27 -2.23 -24.24 -1.55
C VAL A 27 -2.97 -22.94 -1.88
N ASN A 28 -4.14 -22.77 -1.28
CA ASN A 28 -4.85 -21.50 -1.23
C ASN A 28 -4.79 -20.95 0.20
N GLU A 29 -5.43 -19.81 0.48
CA GLU A 29 -5.48 -19.24 1.82
C GLU A 29 -6.34 -20.05 2.81
N ASP A 30 -7.23 -20.88 2.29
CA ASP A 30 -8.23 -21.63 3.06
C ASP A 30 -7.89 -23.12 3.25
N ASN A 31 -7.14 -23.74 2.33
CA ASN A 31 -6.87 -25.18 2.36
C ASN A 31 -5.61 -25.61 1.55
N ILE A 32 -5.24 -26.89 1.71
CA ILE A 32 -4.19 -27.59 0.95
C ILE A 32 -4.72 -28.94 0.46
N PHE A 33 -4.56 -29.25 -0.84
CA PHE A 33 -5.04 -30.50 -1.46
C PHE A 33 -4.21 -30.90 -2.68
N ASP A 34 -4.13 -32.21 -2.99
CA ASP A 34 -3.44 -32.66 -4.22
C ASP A 34 -4.38 -32.60 -5.42
N ALA A 35 -4.05 -31.74 -6.38
CA ALA A 35 -4.73 -31.61 -7.66
C ALA A 35 -3.72 -31.26 -8.78
N ASP A 36 -4.03 -31.72 -9.98
CA ASP A 36 -3.42 -31.22 -11.20
C ASP A 36 -4.16 -29.93 -11.63
N VAL A 37 -3.45 -28.98 -12.24
CA VAL A 37 -3.98 -27.70 -12.72
C VAL A 37 -3.81 -27.62 -14.24
N TYR A 38 -4.91 -27.55 -14.98
CA TYR A 38 -4.90 -27.35 -16.44
C TYR A 38 -5.23 -25.90 -16.79
N ILE A 39 -4.37 -25.30 -17.60
CA ILE A 39 -4.39 -23.91 -18.04
C ILE A 39 -4.54 -23.86 -19.55
N GLU A 40 -5.37 -22.95 -20.03
CA GLU A 40 -5.52 -22.65 -21.46
C GLU A 40 -5.81 -21.16 -21.65
N ASP A 41 -5.11 -20.52 -22.59
CA ASP A 41 -5.26 -19.10 -22.94
C ASP A 41 -5.21 -18.16 -21.72
N GLY A 42 -4.25 -18.42 -20.83
CA GLY A 42 -3.97 -17.60 -19.66
C GLY A 42 -4.91 -17.76 -18.48
N ILE A 43 -5.85 -18.72 -18.52
CA ILE A 43 -6.87 -18.94 -17.48
C ILE A 43 -6.80 -20.39 -16.99
N ILE A 44 -6.99 -20.60 -15.68
CA ILE A 44 -7.15 -21.94 -15.09
C ILE A 44 -8.51 -22.51 -15.54
N LYS A 45 -8.49 -23.60 -16.32
CA LYS A 45 -9.71 -24.21 -16.89
C LYS A 45 -10.22 -25.42 -16.12
N GLN A 46 -9.31 -26.23 -15.57
CA GLN A 46 -9.68 -27.42 -14.79
C GLN A 46 -8.73 -27.61 -13.62
N LEU A 47 -9.28 -28.17 -12.54
CA LEU A 47 -8.59 -28.44 -11.29
C LEU A 47 -9.07 -29.80 -10.77
N GLY A 48 -8.17 -30.72 -10.49
CA GLY A 48 -8.52 -32.07 -10.03
C GLY A 48 -7.48 -33.12 -10.39
N ARG A 49 -7.77 -34.39 -10.11
CA ARG A 49 -6.85 -35.50 -10.40
C ARG A 49 -7.26 -36.22 -11.69
N ASN A 50 -6.27 -36.69 -12.46
CA ASN A 50 -6.48 -37.45 -13.71
C ASN A 50 -7.28 -36.67 -14.77
N LEU A 51 -6.96 -35.38 -14.94
CA LEU A 51 -7.64 -34.50 -15.90
C LEU A 51 -7.56 -35.02 -17.35
N ILE A 52 -8.66 -34.92 -18.08
CA ILE A 52 -8.71 -35.20 -19.51
C ILE A 52 -8.38 -33.89 -20.25
N ILE A 53 -7.16 -33.81 -20.77
CA ILE A 53 -6.62 -32.61 -21.41
C ILE A 53 -6.38 -32.80 -22.91
N PRO A 54 -6.39 -31.72 -23.72
CA PRO A 54 -6.02 -31.78 -25.13
C PRO A 54 -4.56 -32.22 -25.34
N GLY A 55 -4.30 -32.89 -26.45
CA GLY A 55 -2.94 -33.21 -26.91
C GLY A 55 -2.13 -31.95 -27.24
N GLY A 56 -0.80 -32.06 -27.12
CA GLY A 56 0.13 -30.93 -27.35
C GLY A 56 0.33 -29.99 -26.15
N THR A 57 -0.30 -30.27 -25.01
CA THR A 57 -0.16 -29.52 -23.76
C THR A 57 1.22 -29.74 -23.13
N ARG A 58 1.91 -28.65 -22.75
CA ARG A 58 3.16 -28.73 -21.97
C ARG A 58 2.84 -29.26 -20.57
N THR A 59 3.66 -30.17 -20.02
CA THR A 59 3.50 -30.67 -18.64
C THR A 59 4.66 -30.20 -17.75
N ILE A 60 4.36 -29.80 -16.52
CA ILE A 60 5.31 -29.54 -15.42
C ILE A 60 5.04 -30.57 -14.31
N ASP A 61 6.08 -31.23 -13.78
CA ASP A 61 5.93 -32.11 -12.60
C ASP A 61 6.20 -31.33 -11.31
N ALA A 62 5.13 -31.13 -10.54
CA ALA A 62 5.11 -30.46 -9.25
C ALA A 62 5.16 -31.45 -8.07
N ARG A 63 5.56 -32.71 -8.29
CA ARG A 63 5.70 -33.73 -7.24
C ARG A 63 6.58 -33.25 -6.08
N GLY A 64 6.01 -33.24 -4.87
CA GLY A 64 6.68 -32.78 -3.65
C GLY A 64 6.68 -31.27 -3.45
N LYS A 65 6.13 -30.51 -4.41
CA LYS A 65 6.15 -29.04 -4.47
C LYS A 65 4.75 -28.48 -4.21
N PHE A 66 4.70 -27.22 -3.81
CA PHE A 66 3.45 -26.49 -3.69
C PHE A 66 3.10 -25.78 -4.99
N VAL A 67 1.82 -25.69 -5.31
CA VAL A 67 1.26 -24.98 -6.45
C VAL A 67 0.39 -23.87 -5.89
N MET A 68 0.91 -22.65 -5.91
CA MET A 68 0.37 -21.51 -5.16
C MET A 68 0.02 -20.37 -6.12
N PRO A 69 -0.89 -19.46 -5.75
CA PRO A 69 -1.07 -18.22 -6.50
C PRO A 69 0.25 -17.46 -6.56
N GLY A 70 0.53 -16.83 -7.69
CA GLY A 70 1.66 -15.93 -7.79
C GLY A 70 1.57 -14.78 -6.78
N GLY A 71 2.73 -14.38 -6.26
CA GLY A 71 2.79 -13.31 -5.27
C GLY A 71 2.25 -11.99 -5.84
N ILE A 72 1.55 -11.24 -5.00
CA ILE A 72 1.15 -9.86 -5.29
C ILE A 72 1.94 -8.96 -4.35
N ASP A 73 2.74 -8.06 -4.90
CA ASP A 73 3.47 -7.05 -4.14
C ASP A 73 2.77 -5.69 -4.28
N PRO A 74 2.05 -5.21 -3.24
CA PRO A 74 1.31 -3.95 -3.29
C PRO A 74 2.19 -2.71 -3.07
N HIS A 75 3.52 -2.85 -3.01
CA HIS A 75 4.39 -1.73 -2.69
C HIS A 75 5.70 -1.75 -3.49
N THR A 76 5.66 -1.19 -4.70
CA THR A 76 6.86 -0.92 -5.51
C THR A 76 6.96 0.56 -5.90
N HIS A 77 8.17 1.01 -6.24
CA HIS A 77 8.45 2.35 -6.77
C HIS A 77 9.50 2.27 -7.89
N PHE A 78 9.09 1.74 -9.04
CA PHE A 78 9.97 1.61 -10.19
C PHE A 78 10.16 2.94 -10.93
N GLU A 79 11.41 3.27 -11.28
CA GLU A 79 11.82 4.57 -11.87
C GLU A 79 11.43 5.82 -11.06
N LEU A 80 11.08 5.69 -9.77
CA LEU A 80 10.71 6.83 -8.93
C LEU A 80 11.90 7.80 -8.76
N GLU A 81 11.66 9.08 -9.04
CA GLU A 81 12.57 10.16 -8.67
C GLU A 81 12.32 10.60 -7.22
N LEU A 82 13.34 10.43 -6.36
CA LEU A 82 13.29 10.73 -4.94
C LEU A 82 14.63 11.30 -4.46
N MET A 83 14.58 12.41 -3.72
CA MET A 83 15.75 13.01 -3.05
C MET A 83 16.97 13.28 -3.97
N GLY A 84 16.73 13.56 -5.25
CA GLY A 84 17.78 13.87 -6.24
C GLY A 84 18.39 12.67 -6.96
N ALA A 85 17.82 11.47 -6.80
CA ALA A 85 18.16 10.27 -7.56
C ALA A 85 16.90 9.60 -8.14
N THR A 86 17.09 8.70 -9.09
CA THR A 86 16.03 7.86 -9.69
C THR A 86 16.24 6.41 -9.27
N SER A 87 15.18 5.72 -8.89
CA SER A 87 15.15 4.27 -8.60
C SER A 87 15.74 3.50 -9.79
N VAL A 88 16.70 2.60 -9.56
CA VAL A 88 17.45 1.92 -10.63
C VAL A 88 16.75 0.68 -11.17
N ASP A 89 15.87 0.07 -10.38
CA ASP A 89 14.90 -0.88 -10.92
C ASP A 89 13.84 -0.13 -11.70
N ASP A 90 13.84 -0.33 -13.02
CA ASP A 90 12.80 0.18 -13.91
C ASP A 90 11.62 -0.79 -14.01
N PHE A 91 10.52 -0.40 -14.66
CA PHE A 91 9.36 -1.29 -14.79
C PHE A 91 9.70 -2.64 -15.46
N TYR A 92 10.74 -2.71 -16.31
CA TYR A 92 11.19 -3.97 -16.91
C TYR A 92 12.02 -4.80 -15.91
N GLN A 93 13.10 -4.26 -15.36
CA GLN A 93 14.01 -4.95 -14.44
C GLN A 93 13.32 -5.31 -13.11
N GLY A 94 12.52 -4.39 -12.57
CA GLY A 94 11.74 -4.59 -11.36
C GLY A 94 10.70 -5.70 -11.48
N THR A 95 9.91 -5.74 -12.56
CA THR A 95 8.95 -6.85 -12.78
C THR A 95 9.62 -8.15 -13.19
N LYS A 96 10.75 -8.10 -13.92
CA LYS A 96 11.58 -9.26 -14.21
C LYS A 96 12.12 -9.90 -12.92
N ALA A 97 12.59 -9.07 -11.98
CA ALA A 97 13.01 -9.50 -10.65
C ALA A 97 11.85 -10.02 -9.79
N ALA A 98 10.68 -9.35 -9.83
CA ALA A 98 9.46 -9.84 -9.19
C ALA A 98 9.12 -11.27 -9.66
N VAL A 99 9.13 -11.51 -10.97
CA VAL A 99 8.86 -12.81 -11.58
C VAL A 99 9.91 -13.85 -11.21
N ALA A 100 11.20 -13.49 -11.15
CA ALA A 100 12.25 -14.37 -10.64
C ALA A 100 12.00 -14.80 -9.17
N GLY A 101 11.42 -13.90 -8.37
CA GLY A 101 11.01 -14.15 -6.99
C GLY A 101 9.67 -14.87 -6.79
N GLY A 102 8.93 -15.16 -7.87
CA GLY A 102 7.56 -15.73 -7.79
C GLY A 102 6.44 -14.71 -7.61
N THR A 103 6.74 -13.41 -7.57
CA THR A 103 5.74 -12.34 -7.61
C THR A 103 5.28 -12.14 -9.07
N THR A 104 3.98 -12.28 -9.32
CA THR A 104 3.37 -12.20 -10.67
C THR A 104 2.47 -10.98 -10.85
N THR A 105 2.30 -10.16 -9.81
CA THR A 105 1.63 -8.87 -9.92
C THR A 105 2.26 -7.86 -8.97
N ILE A 106 2.45 -6.63 -9.45
CA ILE A 106 2.92 -5.50 -8.65
C ILE A 106 1.87 -4.39 -8.60
N ILE A 107 1.89 -3.59 -7.54
CA ILE A 107 1.15 -2.32 -7.47
C ILE A 107 2.14 -1.21 -7.14
N ASP A 108 2.31 -0.29 -8.10
CA ASP A 108 3.29 0.79 -8.02
C ASP A 108 2.63 2.12 -7.61
N PHE A 109 3.39 3.05 -7.03
CA PHE A 109 2.86 4.35 -6.60
C PHE A 109 3.13 5.45 -7.62
N VAL A 110 2.07 5.91 -8.29
CA VAL A 110 2.10 7.15 -9.08
C VAL A 110 2.34 8.33 -8.15
N ILE A 111 3.56 8.86 -8.13
CA ILE A 111 3.90 10.11 -7.43
C ILE A 111 3.96 11.28 -8.46
N PRO A 112 3.15 12.34 -8.27
CA PRO A 112 3.24 13.57 -9.07
C PRO A 112 4.53 14.36 -8.80
N LYS A 113 5.08 14.97 -9.84
CA LYS A 113 6.31 15.78 -9.80
C LYS A 113 5.98 17.28 -9.74
N GLY A 114 6.28 17.93 -8.61
CA GLY A 114 6.08 19.37 -8.46
C GLY A 114 4.59 19.76 -8.58
N GLU A 115 4.27 20.58 -9.58
CA GLU A 115 2.90 21.07 -9.86
C GLU A 115 2.12 20.16 -10.84
N GLU A 116 2.67 19.00 -11.22
CA GLU A 116 1.99 17.98 -12.04
C GLU A 116 0.71 17.48 -11.35
N SER A 117 -0.35 17.28 -12.13
CA SER A 117 -1.63 16.77 -11.61
C SER A 117 -1.65 15.27 -11.40
N LEU A 118 -2.68 14.77 -10.72
CA LEU A 118 -2.83 13.34 -10.48
C LEU A 118 -3.06 12.58 -11.80
N LEU A 119 -3.74 13.20 -12.77
CA LEU A 119 -4.02 12.61 -14.08
C LEU A 119 -2.77 12.61 -14.98
N GLU A 120 -2.04 13.72 -15.07
CA GLU A 120 -0.78 13.80 -15.85
C GLU A 120 0.25 12.81 -15.31
N ALA A 121 0.39 12.72 -13.98
CA ALA A 121 1.27 11.73 -13.34
C ALA A 121 0.83 10.29 -13.66
N TYR A 122 -0.48 9.99 -13.59
CA TYR A 122 -1.02 8.67 -13.91
C TYR A 122 -0.76 8.29 -15.38
N GLU A 123 -1.00 9.19 -16.33
CA GLU A 123 -0.73 8.96 -17.75
C GLU A 123 0.77 8.70 -17.99
N ARG A 124 1.66 9.49 -17.37
CA ARG A 124 3.11 9.30 -17.45
C ARG A 124 3.55 7.92 -16.94
N TYR A 125 3.02 7.47 -15.81
CA TYR A 125 3.31 6.12 -15.28
C TYR A 125 2.75 5.03 -16.20
N ARG A 126 1.51 5.17 -16.70
CA ARG A 126 0.91 4.21 -17.65
C ARG A 126 1.71 4.05 -18.94
N ILE A 127 2.09 5.16 -19.57
CA ILE A 127 2.93 5.16 -20.79
C ILE A 127 4.25 4.43 -20.54
N THR A 128 4.89 4.68 -19.39
CA THR A 128 6.19 4.09 -19.06
C THR A 128 6.09 2.60 -18.72
N ALA A 129 5.07 2.20 -17.96
CA ALA A 129 4.90 0.83 -17.50
C ALA A 129 4.35 -0.11 -18.58
N ASP A 130 3.32 0.30 -19.35
CA ASP A 130 2.66 -0.55 -20.35
C ASP A 130 3.62 -1.09 -21.43
N GLU A 131 4.69 -0.35 -21.76
CA GLU A 131 5.70 -0.83 -22.71
C GLU A 131 6.69 -1.83 -22.09
N LYS A 132 6.90 -1.78 -20.77
CA LYS A 132 8.03 -2.41 -20.07
C LYS A 132 7.70 -3.68 -19.31
N VAL A 133 6.54 -3.73 -18.63
CA VAL A 133 6.27 -4.75 -17.59
C VAL A 133 6.32 -6.20 -18.08
N CYS A 134 6.97 -7.06 -17.29
CA CYS A 134 7.06 -8.51 -17.52
C CYS A 134 5.89 -9.29 -16.90
N CYS A 135 5.15 -8.69 -15.97
CA CYS A 135 3.99 -9.27 -15.31
C CYS A 135 2.89 -8.22 -15.14
N ASP A 136 1.67 -8.69 -14.84
CA ASP A 136 0.54 -7.78 -14.66
C ASP A 136 0.80 -6.76 -13.54
N TYR A 137 0.20 -5.59 -13.66
CA TYR A 137 0.37 -4.52 -12.69
C TYR A 137 -0.88 -3.68 -12.52
N THR A 138 -0.94 -2.91 -11.45
CA THR A 138 -1.89 -1.81 -11.29
C THR A 138 -1.21 -0.67 -10.54
N LEU A 139 -1.96 0.40 -10.22
CA LEU A 139 -1.39 1.64 -9.70
C LEU A 139 -2.16 2.15 -8.48
N HIS A 140 -1.41 2.56 -7.47
CA HIS A 140 -1.86 3.47 -6.42
C HIS A 140 -1.52 4.91 -6.82
N VAL A 141 -2.30 5.91 -6.38
CA VAL A 141 -2.01 7.32 -6.70
C VAL A 141 -1.67 8.13 -5.45
N GLY A 142 -0.47 8.72 -5.43
CA GLY A 142 0.03 9.60 -4.38
C GLY A 142 -0.63 10.97 -4.42
N VAL A 143 -1.24 11.37 -3.30
CA VAL A 143 -1.84 12.69 -3.09
C VAL A 143 -0.93 13.50 -2.19
N THR A 144 -0.13 14.36 -2.83
CA THR A 144 0.95 15.14 -2.21
C THR A 144 0.51 16.55 -1.80
N SER A 145 -0.65 17.02 -2.28
CA SER A 145 -1.27 18.29 -1.89
C SER A 145 -2.80 18.20 -1.93
N TRP A 146 -3.50 19.02 -1.14
CA TRP A 146 -4.96 18.95 -1.03
C TRP A 146 -5.68 20.22 -1.50
N ASN A 147 -6.47 20.10 -2.57
CA ASN A 147 -7.33 21.17 -3.09
C ASN A 147 -8.53 20.60 -3.89
N ASN A 148 -9.39 21.48 -4.43
CA ASN A 148 -10.57 21.05 -5.18
C ASN A 148 -10.24 20.30 -6.49
N ARG A 149 -9.17 20.66 -7.19
CA ARG A 149 -8.70 19.95 -8.40
C ARG A 149 -8.29 18.52 -8.03
N THR A 150 -7.49 18.35 -6.98
CA THR A 150 -7.13 17.03 -6.42
C THR A 150 -8.36 16.15 -6.18
N ARG A 151 -9.40 16.70 -5.53
CA ARG A 151 -10.67 16.00 -5.25
C ARG A 151 -11.40 15.55 -6.54
N GLU A 152 -11.40 16.38 -7.57
CA GLU A 152 -12.06 16.08 -8.86
C GLU A 152 -11.26 15.05 -9.69
N GLU A 153 -9.94 15.14 -9.67
CA GLU A 153 -9.04 14.19 -10.34
C GLU A 153 -9.09 12.81 -9.69
N MET A 154 -9.15 12.72 -8.34
CA MET A 154 -9.41 11.45 -7.65
C MET A 154 -10.71 10.79 -8.11
N ALA A 155 -11.78 11.58 -8.31
CA ALA A 155 -13.05 11.05 -8.79
C ALA A 155 -12.94 10.53 -10.24
N THR A 156 -12.17 11.22 -11.08
CA THR A 156 -11.89 10.81 -12.47
C THR A 156 -11.08 9.51 -12.51
N LEU A 157 -10.01 9.40 -11.72
CA LEU A 157 -9.18 8.21 -11.58
C LEU A 157 -10.00 6.97 -11.16
N VAL A 158 -10.93 7.15 -10.22
CA VAL A 158 -11.83 6.08 -9.78
C VAL A 158 -12.83 5.68 -10.87
N GLN A 159 -13.47 6.66 -11.52
CA GLN A 159 -14.60 6.43 -12.42
C GLN A 159 -14.19 6.04 -13.85
N GLN A 160 -12.99 6.40 -14.30
CA GLN A 160 -12.57 6.29 -15.71
C GLN A 160 -11.25 5.52 -15.90
N HIS A 161 -10.47 5.31 -14.84
CA HIS A 161 -9.14 4.69 -14.91
C HIS A 161 -8.96 3.46 -14.01
N GLY A 162 -10.00 3.04 -13.28
CA GLY A 162 -9.97 1.84 -12.45
C GLY A 162 -8.96 1.92 -11.30
N ILE A 163 -8.82 3.09 -10.67
CA ILE A 163 -7.97 3.28 -9.48
C ILE A 163 -8.86 3.31 -8.24
N ASN A 164 -8.66 2.41 -7.28
CA ASN A 164 -9.44 2.38 -6.02
C ASN A 164 -8.61 2.70 -4.77
N SER A 165 -7.40 3.24 -4.90
CA SER A 165 -6.47 3.38 -3.78
C SER A 165 -5.57 4.61 -3.91
N PHE A 166 -5.52 5.42 -2.84
CA PHE A 166 -4.82 6.70 -2.82
C PHE A 166 -3.87 6.81 -1.62
N LYS A 167 -2.63 7.25 -1.86
CA LYS A 167 -1.54 7.30 -0.87
C LYS A 167 -1.33 8.71 -0.35
N PHE A 168 -1.38 8.86 0.96
CA PHE A 168 -1.15 10.11 1.69
C PHE A 168 0.08 9.99 2.59
N PHE A 169 0.66 11.11 3.00
CA PHE A 169 1.89 11.15 3.79
C PHE A 169 1.72 12.04 5.03
N MET A 170 2.14 11.52 6.18
CA MET A 170 2.25 12.26 7.45
C MET A 170 3.68 12.72 7.73
N ALA A 171 4.64 12.25 6.93
CA ALA A 171 6.04 12.65 6.91
C ALA A 171 6.39 13.41 5.63
N TYR A 172 7.69 13.61 5.37
CA TYR A 172 8.19 14.44 4.27
C TYR A 172 7.63 15.86 4.33
N ARG A 173 7.86 16.51 5.47
CA ARG A 173 7.54 17.92 5.70
C ARG A 173 8.08 18.79 4.56
N ASP A 174 7.27 19.74 4.13
CA ASP A 174 7.53 20.66 3.01
C ASP A 174 7.65 19.98 1.61
N LEU A 175 7.36 18.67 1.48
CA LEU A 175 7.37 17.94 0.21
C LEU A 175 6.06 17.19 -0.09
N PHE A 176 5.61 16.28 0.80
CA PHE A 176 4.40 15.47 0.62
C PHE A 176 3.42 15.51 1.82
N MET A 177 3.84 16.10 2.95
CA MET A 177 3.11 16.04 4.21
C MET A 177 1.76 16.77 4.15
N LEU A 178 0.67 16.04 4.40
CA LEU A 178 -0.64 16.62 4.67
C LEU A 178 -0.89 16.80 6.17
N ARG A 179 -1.62 17.85 6.54
CA ARG A 179 -2.08 18.11 7.91
C ARG A 179 -3.40 17.39 8.19
N ASP A 180 -3.70 17.15 9.47
CA ASP A 180 -4.92 16.45 9.89
C ASP A 180 -6.24 16.98 9.27
N PRO A 181 -6.47 18.30 9.08
CA PRO A 181 -7.68 18.80 8.41
C PRO A 181 -7.78 18.36 6.94
N GLU A 182 -6.66 18.26 6.24
CA GLU A 182 -6.59 17.81 4.84
C GLU A 182 -6.81 16.30 4.77
N LEU A 183 -6.19 15.53 5.66
CA LEU A 183 -6.43 14.08 5.80
C LEU A 183 -7.90 13.77 6.11
N ILE A 184 -8.55 14.55 6.98
CA ILE A 184 -9.99 14.41 7.27
C ILE A 184 -10.84 14.58 6.00
N GLU A 185 -10.56 15.59 5.18
CA GLU A 185 -11.29 15.82 3.92
C GLU A 185 -10.95 14.79 2.84
N ALA A 186 -9.69 14.37 2.75
CA ALA A 186 -9.23 13.36 1.79
C ALA A 186 -9.82 11.98 2.08
N PHE A 187 -9.86 11.57 3.36
CA PHE A 187 -10.46 10.29 3.77
C PHE A 187 -12.00 10.30 3.57
N LYS A 188 -12.68 11.44 3.76
CA LYS A 188 -14.11 11.57 3.36
C LYS A 188 -14.29 11.34 1.85
N VAL A 189 -13.40 11.91 1.02
CA VAL A 189 -13.43 11.74 -0.44
C VAL A 189 -13.17 10.27 -0.81
N CYS A 190 -12.11 9.64 -0.31
CA CYS A 190 -11.80 8.22 -0.55
C CYS A 190 -13.01 7.34 -0.22
N LYS A 191 -13.58 7.51 0.98
CA LYS A 191 -14.78 6.79 1.40
C LYS A 191 -15.92 6.97 0.38
N SER A 192 -16.23 8.22 0.00
CA SER A 192 -17.34 8.55 -0.90
C SER A 192 -17.18 8.04 -2.32
N LEU A 193 -15.94 7.78 -2.75
CA LEU A 193 -15.61 7.22 -4.06
C LEU A 193 -15.56 5.69 -4.08
N GLY A 194 -15.63 5.02 -2.92
CA GLY A 194 -15.40 3.58 -2.85
C GLY A 194 -13.91 3.19 -2.82
N ALA A 195 -13.02 4.11 -2.47
CA ALA A 195 -11.57 3.94 -2.49
C ALA A 195 -10.94 3.73 -1.10
N VAL A 196 -9.87 2.95 -1.05
CA VAL A 196 -9.02 2.70 0.11
C VAL A 196 -8.05 3.87 0.30
N ALA A 197 -8.03 4.49 1.49
CA ALA A 197 -6.98 5.44 1.84
C ALA A 197 -5.74 4.71 2.35
N MET A 198 -4.57 4.98 1.78
CA MET A 198 -3.28 4.43 2.18
C MET A 198 -2.44 5.52 2.85
N ILE A 199 -1.73 5.22 3.93
CA ILE A 199 -1.02 6.25 4.73
C ILE A 199 0.42 5.86 5.04
N HIS A 200 1.38 6.70 4.62
CA HIS A 200 2.73 6.69 5.19
C HIS A 200 2.66 7.42 6.54
N ALA A 201 2.84 6.68 7.63
CA ALA A 201 2.56 7.12 8.98
C ALA A 201 3.82 7.23 9.85
N GLU A 202 4.57 8.32 9.66
CA GLU A 202 5.53 8.84 10.65
C GLU A 202 5.19 10.32 10.94
N ASN A 203 5.51 10.84 12.13
CA ASN A 203 5.28 12.27 12.45
C ASN A 203 6.35 13.18 11.83
N GLY A 204 6.03 13.80 10.68
CA GLY A 204 6.95 14.65 9.92
C GLY A 204 7.50 15.88 10.65
N ASP A 205 6.75 16.46 11.59
CA ASP A 205 7.23 17.60 12.38
C ASP A 205 8.34 17.18 13.36
N ILE A 206 8.18 16.01 13.99
CA ILE A 206 9.18 15.43 14.91
C ILE A 206 10.43 15.02 14.13
N ILE A 207 10.28 14.35 12.99
CA ILE A 207 11.41 13.95 12.12
C ILE A 207 12.24 15.16 11.73
N TYR A 208 11.60 16.27 11.34
CA TYR A 208 12.28 17.49 10.94
C TYR A 208 13.15 18.09 12.06
N GLU A 209 12.59 18.30 13.25
CA GLU A 209 13.35 18.90 14.36
C GLU A 209 14.42 17.95 14.91
N ASN A 210 14.17 16.63 14.94
CA ASN A 210 15.18 15.64 15.33
C ASN A 210 16.34 15.58 14.31
N THR A 211 16.06 15.59 13.01
CA THR A 211 17.07 15.60 11.94
C THR A 211 17.98 16.81 12.08
N LYS A 212 17.39 18.00 12.20
CA LYS A 212 18.10 19.27 12.43
C LYS A 212 18.94 19.24 13.71
N LYS A 213 18.42 18.69 14.81
CA LYS A 213 19.13 18.52 16.08
C LYS A 213 20.35 17.59 15.95
N LEU A 214 20.21 16.47 15.26
CA LEU A 214 21.28 15.48 15.06
C LEU A 214 22.41 16.03 14.18
N LEU A 215 22.06 16.65 13.04
CA LEU A 215 23.03 17.30 12.16
C LEU A 215 23.78 18.45 12.89
N ALA A 216 23.07 19.25 13.69
CA ALA A 216 23.70 20.29 14.51
C ALA A 216 24.62 19.74 15.63
N ALA A 217 24.39 18.50 16.08
CA ALA A 217 25.26 17.78 17.01
C ALA A 217 26.43 17.05 16.32
N GLY A 218 26.54 17.12 14.99
CA GLY A 218 27.58 16.45 14.21
C GLY A 218 27.30 14.99 13.85
N VAL A 219 26.09 14.48 14.13
CA VAL A 219 25.66 13.14 13.70
C VAL A 219 25.22 13.23 12.25
N THR A 220 26.09 12.82 11.33
CA THR A 220 25.89 12.91 9.88
C THR A 220 25.87 11.57 9.16
N GLY A 221 26.18 10.46 9.85
CA GLY A 221 26.19 9.13 9.28
C GLY A 221 24.81 8.48 9.25
N PRO A 222 24.67 7.32 8.58
CA PRO A 222 23.40 6.59 8.43
C PRO A 222 22.66 6.29 9.74
N GLU A 223 23.38 6.13 10.84
CA GLU A 223 22.82 5.95 12.19
C GLU A 223 21.91 7.13 12.61
N GLY A 224 22.20 8.34 12.16
CA GLY A 224 21.37 9.52 12.39
C GLY A 224 19.97 9.42 11.76
N HIS A 225 19.80 8.60 10.72
CA HIS A 225 18.51 8.42 10.06
C HIS A 225 17.52 7.63 10.90
N GLU A 226 17.97 6.63 11.66
CA GLU A 226 17.13 5.90 12.61
C GLU A 226 16.87 6.76 13.85
N MET A 227 17.92 7.36 14.40
CA MET A 227 17.85 8.24 15.58
C MET A 227 16.93 9.45 15.39
N SER A 228 16.70 9.90 14.15
CA SER A 228 15.79 11.02 13.88
C SER A 228 14.31 10.65 14.00
N ARG A 229 13.99 9.36 13.92
CA ARG A 229 12.61 8.83 13.80
C ARG A 229 12.43 7.51 14.60
N PRO A 230 12.68 7.51 15.93
CA PRO A 230 12.50 6.31 16.77
C PRO A 230 11.07 5.75 16.68
N GLU A 231 10.84 4.48 17.05
CA GLU A 231 9.57 3.79 16.73
C GLU A 231 8.28 4.48 17.24
N GLU A 232 8.37 5.26 18.31
CA GLU A 232 7.28 6.11 18.81
C GLU A 232 6.76 7.14 17.80
N VAL A 233 7.60 7.61 16.87
CA VAL A 233 7.27 8.56 15.79
C VAL A 233 6.38 7.91 14.72
N GLU A 234 6.54 6.60 14.50
CA GLU A 234 5.68 5.79 13.64
C GLU A 234 4.38 5.44 14.38
N ALA A 235 4.48 4.95 15.63
CA ALA A 235 3.33 4.57 16.46
C ALA A 235 2.33 5.72 16.69
N GLU A 236 2.80 6.94 16.98
CA GLU A 236 1.94 8.12 17.11
C GLU A 236 1.13 8.38 15.84
N ALA A 237 1.81 8.40 14.69
CA ALA A 237 1.18 8.68 13.41
C ALA A 237 0.21 7.57 13.00
N VAL A 238 0.53 6.29 13.24
CA VAL A 238 -0.39 5.16 13.02
C VAL A 238 -1.64 5.29 13.89
N ASN A 239 -1.49 5.60 15.18
CA ASN A 239 -2.62 5.82 16.08
C ASN A 239 -3.51 6.99 15.58
N ARG A 240 -2.90 8.14 15.26
CA ARG A 240 -3.60 9.34 14.77
C ARG A 240 -4.32 9.09 13.46
N ALA A 241 -3.68 8.44 12.48
CA ALA A 241 -4.32 8.08 11.21
C ALA A 241 -5.52 7.15 11.43
N CYS A 242 -5.37 6.11 12.26
CA CYS A 242 -6.45 5.19 12.61
C CYS A 242 -7.62 5.92 13.28
N VAL A 243 -7.35 6.88 14.17
CA VAL A 243 -8.39 7.70 14.81
C VAL A 243 -9.12 8.56 13.78
N ILE A 244 -8.39 9.28 12.90
CA ILE A 244 -8.96 10.16 11.87
C ILE A 244 -9.84 9.36 10.90
N ALA A 245 -9.33 8.26 10.33
CA ALA A 245 -10.07 7.40 9.42
C ALA A 245 -11.34 6.83 10.08
N ASN A 246 -11.24 6.45 11.36
CA ASN A 246 -12.38 5.94 12.13
C ASN A 246 -13.45 6.99 12.42
N GLN A 247 -13.11 8.28 12.57
CA GLN A 247 -14.12 9.36 12.72
C GLN A 247 -14.94 9.58 11.45
N VAL A 248 -14.33 9.43 10.27
CA VAL A 248 -15.03 9.63 8.98
C VAL A 248 -15.60 8.33 8.38
N LEU A 249 -15.31 7.18 9.00
CA LEU A 249 -15.62 5.82 8.52
C LEU A 249 -14.99 5.50 7.13
N CYS A 250 -13.75 5.93 6.92
CA CYS A 250 -12.97 5.57 5.74
C CYS A 250 -12.14 4.30 6.00
N PRO A 251 -12.06 3.36 5.06
CA PRO A 251 -11.06 2.30 5.05
C PRO A 251 -9.63 2.85 5.03
N LEU A 252 -8.79 2.40 5.96
CA LEU A 252 -7.39 2.82 6.03
C LEU A 252 -6.45 1.62 5.86
N TYR A 253 -5.44 1.77 5.00
CA TYR A 253 -4.35 0.83 4.84
C TYR A 253 -3.05 1.52 5.28
N VAL A 254 -2.48 1.07 6.39
CA VAL A 254 -1.20 1.57 6.88
C VAL A 254 -0.11 0.79 6.16
N VAL A 255 0.61 1.47 5.27
CA VAL A 255 1.73 0.89 4.52
C VAL A 255 2.95 0.70 5.40
N HIS A 256 3.89 -0.17 4.98
CA HIS A 256 5.24 -0.33 5.51
C HIS A 256 5.37 -0.14 7.04
N ILE A 257 4.65 -0.95 7.82
CA ILE A 257 4.82 -0.98 9.28
C ILE A 257 6.14 -1.67 9.58
N MET A 258 7.06 -0.92 10.19
CA MET A 258 8.44 -1.34 10.46
C MET A 258 8.67 -1.65 11.94
N SER A 259 7.78 -1.21 12.85
CA SER A 259 7.94 -1.36 14.29
C SER A 259 6.85 -2.14 15.01
N ARG A 260 7.21 -2.68 16.17
CA ARG A 260 6.30 -3.39 17.07
C ARG A 260 5.25 -2.45 17.64
N SER A 261 5.66 -1.24 18.05
CA SER A 261 4.74 -0.25 18.61
C SER A 261 3.69 0.21 17.58
N ALA A 262 4.06 0.45 16.33
CA ALA A 262 3.11 0.76 15.25
C ALA A 262 2.16 -0.40 14.93
N ALA A 263 2.67 -1.64 14.86
CA ALA A 263 1.83 -2.83 14.68
C ALA A 263 0.84 -3.03 15.84
N ASP A 264 1.25 -2.73 17.08
CA ASP A 264 0.37 -2.76 18.26
C ASP A 264 -0.73 -1.69 18.18
N GLU A 265 -0.43 -0.47 17.72
CA GLU A 265 -1.44 0.59 17.56
C GLU A 265 -2.48 0.27 16.48
N LEU A 266 -2.05 -0.27 15.34
CA LEU A 266 -2.96 -0.78 14.32
C LEU A 266 -3.83 -1.93 14.88
N GLU A 267 -3.24 -2.91 15.57
CA GLU A 267 -4.00 -4.02 16.13
C GLU A 267 -5.00 -3.55 17.19
N LYS A 268 -4.65 -2.58 18.04
CA LYS A 268 -5.58 -1.91 18.97
C LYS A 268 -6.74 -1.23 18.22
N ALA A 269 -6.50 -0.64 17.05
CA ALA A 269 -7.56 -0.10 16.20
C ALA A 269 -8.45 -1.21 15.60
N ARG A 270 -7.87 -2.29 15.04
CA ARG A 270 -8.63 -3.46 14.54
C ARG A 270 -9.52 -4.09 15.63
N ARG A 271 -8.97 -4.32 16.82
CA ARG A 271 -9.72 -4.87 17.98
C ARG A 271 -10.88 -3.97 18.46
N ARG A 272 -10.86 -2.66 18.16
CA ARG A 272 -11.98 -1.72 18.41
C ARG A 272 -13.04 -1.72 17.29
N GLY A 273 -12.86 -2.53 16.25
CA GLY A 273 -13.73 -2.57 15.08
C GLY A 273 -13.51 -1.41 14.10
N SER A 274 -12.32 -0.81 14.09
CA SER A 274 -11.93 0.16 13.06
C SER A 274 -11.60 -0.56 11.74
N CYS A 275 -12.03 -0.01 10.61
CA CYS A 275 -11.82 -0.56 9.27
C CYS A 275 -10.38 -0.23 8.81
N VAL A 276 -9.40 -0.91 9.41
CA VAL A 276 -7.97 -0.63 9.18
C VAL A 276 -7.21 -1.91 8.86
N TRP A 277 -6.30 -1.82 7.90
CA TRP A 277 -5.40 -2.89 7.45
C TRP A 277 -3.95 -2.43 7.57
N GLY A 278 -3.04 -3.39 7.67
CA GLY A 278 -1.61 -3.16 7.87
C GLY A 278 -0.76 -4.04 6.98
N GLU A 279 0.23 -3.39 6.39
CA GLU A 279 1.30 -3.98 5.62
C GLU A 279 2.59 -3.97 6.42
N THR A 280 3.44 -4.96 6.23
CA THR A 280 4.87 -4.87 6.60
C THR A 280 5.73 -5.31 5.42
N LEU A 281 7.03 -5.10 5.50
CA LEU A 281 7.94 -5.27 4.37
C LEU A 281 8.81 -6.51 4.49
N ALA A 282 9.23 -7.05 3.34
CA ALA A 282 10.32 -8.04 3.27
C ALA A 282 11.53 -7.60 4.10
N ALA A 283 11.91 -6.32 4.01
CA ALA A 283 13.00 -5.73 4.78
C ALA A 283 12.82 -5.92 6.31
N ALA A 284 11.64 -5.55 6.84
CA ALA A 284 11.33 -5.62 8.27
C ALA A 284 11.19 -7.05 8.81
N LEU A 285 10.97 -8.04 7.94
CA LEU A 285 10.88 -9.46 8.29
C LEU A 285 12.21 -10.20 8.10
N GLY A 286 13.07 -9.72 7.20
CA GLY A 286 14.33 -10.35 6.83
C GLY A 286 15.52 -9.90 7.67
N THR A 287 15.61 -8.60 7.98
CA THR A 287 16.77 -7.93 8.59
C THR A 287 16.34 -6.86 9.61
N ASP A 288 17.29 -6.18 10.25
CA ASP A 288 17.05 -5.21 11.32
C ASP A 288 17.92 -3.94 11.23
N GLY A 289 17.68 -2.99 12.13
CA GLY A 289 18.32 -1.66 12.14
C GLY A 289 19.75 -1.63 12.69
N THR A 290 20.30 -2.75 13.19
CA THR A 290 21.70 -2.78 13.66
C THR A 290 22.68 -2.48 12.52
N ASN A 291 22.28 -2.76 11.27
CA ASN A 291 22.99 -2.43 10.04
C ASN A 291 23.34 -0.94 9.90
N TYR A 292 22.56 -0.01 10.48
CA TYR A 292 22.87 1.43 10.42
C TYR A 292 24.13 1.82 11.21
N SER A 293 24.51 1.02 12.22
CA SER A 293 25.73 1.23 13.01
C SER A 293 26.96 0.52 12.43
N HIS A 294 26.85 -0.05 11.23
CA HIS A 294 27.94 -0.80 10.61
C HIS A 294 29.09 0.11 10.16
N THR A 295 30.34 -0.29 10.42
CA THR A 295 31.54 0.53 10.19
C THR A 295 31.81 0.85 8.72
N CYS A 296 31.36 0.00 7.80
CA CYS A 296 31.34 0.34 6.37
C CYS A 296 30.13 1.22 6.06
N TRP A 297 30.38 2.49 5.76
CA TRP A 297 29.35 3.48 5.40
C TRP A 297 28.43 3.01 4.26
N ARG A 298 28.98 2.34 3.22
CA ARG A 298 28.19 1.81 2.08
C ARG A 298 27.12 0.82 2.55
N HIS A 299 27.48 -0.09 3.47
CA HIS A 299 26.56 -1.07 4.05
C HIS A 299 25.44 -0.39 4.84
N ALA A 300 25.81 0.54 5.73
CA ALA A 300 24.86 1.25 6.57
C ALA A 300 23.90 2.15 5.75
N ALA A 301 24.40 2.85 4.73
CA ALA A 301 23.58 3.65 3.82
C ALA A 301 22.70 2.79 2.88
N GLY A 302 23.16 1.59 2.49
CA GLY A 302 22.41 0.63 1.69
C GLY A 302 21.09 0.19 2.35
N HIS A 303 21.02 0.22 3.68
CA HIS A 303 19.82 -0.15 4.46
C HIS A 303 18.84 1.02 4.72
N ILE A 304 19.11 2.25 4.23
CA ILE A 304 18.24 3.41 4.52
C ILE A 304 16.94 3.37 3.71
N LEU A 305 15.82 3.29 4.43
CA LEU A 305 14.42 3.46 3.99
C LEU A 305 13.61 4.20 5.09
N SER A 306 12.35 4.57 4.81
CA SER A 306 11.49 5.30 5.76
C SER A 306 10.07 4.72 5.80
N PRO A 307 9.56 4.22 6.96
CA PRO A 307 10.23 4.19 8.27
C PRO A 307 11.48 3.29 8.27
N PRO A 308 12.42 3.47 9.19
CA PRO A 308 13.68 2.75 9.19
C PRO A 308 13.49 1.33 9.76
N LEU A 309 14.41 0.44 9.39
CA LEU A 309 14.57 -0.83 10.09
C LEU A 309 14.82 -0.56 11.59
N ARG A 310 14.21 -1.34 12.48
CA ARG A 310 14.33 -1.09 13.93
C ARG A 310 15.53 -1.83 14.51
N PRO A 311 16.34 -1.19 15.38
CA PRO A 311 17.59 -1.79 15.90
C PRO A 311 17.36 -2.91 16.93
N ASP A 312 16.13 -3.14 17.36
CA ASP A 312 15.78 -4.28 18.19
C ASP A 312 15.59 -5.55 17.31
N PRO A 313 16.44 -6.58 17.48
CA PRO A 313 16.45 -7.77 16.61
C PRO A 313 15.25 -8.70 16.81
N ASP A 314 14.41 -8.49 17.84
CA ASP A 314 13.13 -9.21 17.99
C ASP A 314 11.99 -8.56 17.17
N THR A 315 12.24 -7.42 16.51
CA THR A 315 11.24 -6.76 15.65
C THR A 315 10.75 -7.66 14.50
N PRO A 316 11.62 -8.32 13.71
CA PRO A 316 11.18 -9.15 12.59
C PRO A 316 10.29 -10.33 13.01
N ILE A 317 10.66 -11.05 14.08
CA ILE A 317 9.86 -12.17 14.59
C ILE A 317 8.54 -11.69 15.23
N SER A 318 8.51 -10.50 15.82
CA SER A 318 7.28 -9.90 16.33
C SER A 318 6.33 -9.52 15.19
N LEU A 319 6.82 -8.89 14.12
CA LEU A 319 6.01 -8.55 12.94
C LEU A 319 5.51 -9.80 12.22
N MET A 320 6.35 -10.83 12.09
CA MET A 320 5.94 -12.15 11.56
C MET A 320 4.80 -12.76 12.39
N ARG A 321 4.84 -12.67 13.72
CA ARG A 321 3.74 -13.12 14.59
C ARG A 321 2.46 -12.31 14.37
N LYS A 322 2.55 -10.99 14.14
CA LYS A 322 1.38 -10.16 13.81
C LYS A 322 0.77 -10.53 12.45
N LEU A 323 1.59 -10.96 11.47
CA LEU A 323 1.08 -11.52 10.22
C LEU A 323 0.33 -12.84 10.47
N VAL A 324 0.82 -13.72 11.35
CA VAL A 324 0.13 -14.98 11.69
C VAL A 324 -1.20 -14.73 12.40
N THR A 325 -1.27 -13.80 13.36
CA THR A 325 -2.48 -13.51 14.14
C THR A 325 -3.46 -12.54 13.46
N ASP A 326 -3.27 -12.23 12.17
CA ASP A 326 -4.05 -11.23 11.42
C ASP A 326 -4.10 -9.83 12.07
N GLY A 327 -3.07 -9.48 12.85
CA GLY A 327 -2.80 -8.10 13.28
C GLY A 327 -2.30 -7.26 12.10
N LEU A 328 -1.43 -7.87 11.28
CA LEU A 328 -1.03 -7.41 9.95
C LEU A 328 -1.57 -8.40 8.89
N GLN A 329 -1.87 -7.91 7.69
CA GLN A 329 -2.57 -8.71 6.66
C GLN A 329 -1.75 -8.93 5.40
N VAL A 330 -0.78 -8.07 5.08
CA VAL A 330 -0.11 -8.07 3.77
C VAL A 330 1.40 -7.87 3.92
N THR A 331 2.17 -8.46 3.01
CA THR A 331 3.61 -8.21 2.84
C THR A 331 3.93 -7.56 1.50
N GLY A 332 4.53 -6.37 1.52
CA GLY A 332 5.11 -5.72 0.34
C GLY A 332 6.65 -5.75 0.35
N SER A 333 7.28 -5.12 -0.64
CA SER A 333 8.74 -4.89 -0.64
C SER A 333 9.14 -3.44 -0.33
N ASP A 334 8.34 -2.45 -0.73
CA ASP A 334 8.72 -1.03 -0.83
C ASP A 334 9.97 -0.86 -1.72
N ASN A 335 10.01 -1.61 -2.83
CA ASN A 335 11.18 -1.71 -3.70
C ASN A 335 11.46 -0.38 -4.40
N CYS A 336 12.44 0.35 -3.87
CA CYS A 336 12.88 1.65 -4.36
C CYS A 336 14.42 1.68 -4.26
N THR A 337 15.09 1.28 -5.33
CA THR A 337 16.49 0.87 -5.24
C THR A 337 17.45 1.94 -5.75
N PHE A 338 18.56 2.14 -5.05
CA PHE A 338 19.56 3.13 -5.42
C PHE A 338 20.95 2.51 -5.36
N ASN A 339 21.74 2.72 -6.41
CA ASN A 339 23.14 2.31 -6.45
C ASN A 339 23.97 3.08 -5.44
N SER A 340 25.15 2.57 -5.13
CA SER A 340 26.00 3.09 -4.06
C SER A 340 26.46 4.52 -4.29
N ASP A 341 26.65 4.92 -5.55
CA ASP A 341 26.96 6.31 -5.93
C ASP A 341 25.77 7.27 -5.72
N GLN A 342 24.53 6.78 -5.90
CA GLN A 342 23.32 7.56 -5.60
C GLN A 342 23.09 7.66 -4.09
N LYS A 343 23.28 6.57 -3.33
CA LYS A 343 23.30 6.60 -1.86
C LYS A 343 24.34 7.63 -1.35
N ALA A 344 25.51 7.71 -1.99
CA ALA A 344 26.59 8.62 -1.62
C ALA A 344 26.27 10.12 -1.75
N LEU A 345 25.15 10.52 -2.35
CA LEU A 345 24.65 11.91 -2.33
C LEU A 345 24.51 12.46 -0.90
N GLY A 346 24.19 11.60 0.08
CA GLY A 346 24.12 11.95 1.50
C GLY A 346 25.30 11.48 2.34
N LYS A 347 26.49 11.26 1.76
CA LYS A 347 27.68 10.76 2.48
C LYS A 347 28.12 11.59 3.69
N HIS A 348 27.78 12.88 3.71
CA HIS A 348 28.08 13.82 4.79
C HIS A 348 26.83 14.41 5.45
N ASP A 349 25.66 13.86 5.12
CA ASP A 349 24.35 14.32 5.59
C ASP A 349 23.31 13.21 5.32
N PHE A 350 22.99 12.43 6.35
CA PHE A 350 22.05 11.31 6.23
C PHE A 350 20.67 11.73 5.69
N SER A 351 20.25 12.99 5.89
CA SER A 351 18.96 13.49 5.40
C SER A 351 18.93 13.72 3.89
N LYS A 352 20.05 13.47 3.19
CA LYS A 352 20.19 13.54 1.73
C LYS A 352 20.47 12.17 1.08
N ILE A 353 20.52 11.08 1.85
CA ILE A 353 20.66 9.73 1.28
C ILE A 353 19.30 9.34 0.68
N PRO A 354 19.20 8.98 -0.62
CA PRO A 354 17.96 8.49 -1.20
C PRO A 354 17.39 7.30 -0.43
N ASN A 355 16.12 7.42 -0.05
CA ASN A 355 15.42 6.52 0.85
C ASN A 355 14.77 5.37 0.06
N GLY A 356 15.11 4.13 0.40
CA GLY A 356 14.59 2.94 -0.26
C GLY A 356 15.59 1.79 -0.29
N VAL A 357 15.08 0.56 -0.41
CA VAL A 357 15.84 -0.69 -0.43
C VAL A 357 15.33 -1.61 -1.53
N ASN A 358 16.05 -2.71 -1.75
CA ASN A 358 15.65 -3.81 -2.62
C ASN A 358 14.72 -4.79 -1.87
N GLY A 359 13.95 -5.60 -2.60
CA GLY A 359 13.17 -6.67 -1.98
C GLY A 359 12.13 -7.36 -2.84
N VAL A 360 11.80 -6.86 -4.04
CA VAL A 360 10.68 -7.41 -4.85
C VAL A 360 10.88 -8.88 -5.25
N GLU A 361 12.13 -9.27 -5.51
CA GLU A 361 12.54 -10.65 -5.81
C GLU A 361 12.62 -11.53 -4.56
N ASP A 362 13.17 -10.98 -3.47
CA ASP A 362 13.49 -11.76 -2.28
C ASP A 362 12.29 -11.93 -1.34
N ARG A 363 11.24 -11.10 -1.46
CA ARG A 363 10.04 -11.06 -0.60
C ARG A 363 9.47 -12.44 -0.31
N MET A 364 9.18 -13.26 -1.32
CA MET A 364 8.54 -14.57 -1.11
C MET A 364 9.47 -15.54 -0.37
N SER A 365 10.75 -15.63 -0.74
CA SER A 365 11.71 -16.50 -0.06
C SER A 365 12.00 -16.03 1.38
N ILE A 366 12.06 -14.72 1.62
CA ILE A 366 12.22 -14.15 2.97
C ILE A 366 11.01 -14.48 3.85
N VAL A 367 9.79 -14.24 3.39
CA VAL A 367 8.56 -14.55 4.15
C VAL A 367 8.42 -16.06 4.37
N TRP A 368 8.75 -16.88 3.37
CA TRP A 368 8.71 -18.34 3.50
C TRP A 368 9.76 -18.86 4.49
N HIS A 369 11.02 -18.45 4.35
CA HIS A 369 12.10 -18.94 5.20
C HIS A 369 11.91 -18.47 6.66
N LYS A 370 11.66 -17.17 6.87
CA LYS A 370 11.49 -16.60 8.22
C LYS A 370 10.19 -17.05 8.89
N GLY A 371 9.12 -17.28 8.12
CA GLY A 371 7.79 -17.66 8.60
C GLY A 371 7.52 -19.17 8.57
N VAL A 372 7.45 -19.75 7.37
CA VAL A 372 6.99 -21.13 7.15
C VAL A 372 8.04 -22.18 7.49
N TYR A 373 9.26 -22.04 6.95
CA TYR A 373 10.35 -22.99 7.20
C TYR A 373 10.72 -23.07 8.68
N ASN A 374 10.71 -21.92 9.38
CA ASN A 374 10.93 -21.84 10.83
C ASN A 374 9.71 -22.22 11.69
N GLY A 375 8.61 -22.69 11.10
CA GLY A 375 7.44 -23.20 11.83
C GLY A 375 6.62 -22.13 12.58
N ILE A 376 6.72 -20.86 12.19
CA ILE A 376 5.95 -19.75 12.78
C ILE A 376 4.61 -19.57 12.05
N MET A 377 4.60 -19.79 10.74
CA MET A 377 3.46 -19.62 9.83
C MET A 377 3.21 -20.93 9.06
N ASP A 378 1.97 -21.22 8.68
CA ASP A 378 1.67 -22.34 7.77
C ASP A 378 1.60 -21.87 6.30
N PRO A 379 1.64 -22.79 5.30
CA PRO A 379 1.59 -22.42 3.89
C PRO A 379 0.30 -21.70 3.44
N THR A 380 -0.85 -21.92 4.09
CA THR A 380 -2.09 -21.23 3.69
C THR A 380 -2.07 -19.78 4.16
N ARG A 381 -1.55 -19.53 5.36
CA ARG A 381 -1.34 -18.16 5.85
C ARG A 381 -0.24 -17.43 5.07
N PHE A 382 0.78 -18.15 4.58
CA PHE A 382 1.75 -17.59 3.63
C PHE A 382 1.05 -17.05 2.36
N VAL A 383 0.24 -17.88 1.69
CA VAL A 383 -0.55 -17.46 0.51
C VAL A 383 -1.47 -16.28 0.83
N ALA A 384 -2.09 -16.27 2.02
CA ALA A 384 -2.93 -15.16 2.46
C ALA A 384 -2.15 -13.82 2.46
N VAL A 385 -0.98 -13.77 3.09
CA VAL A 385 -0.22 -12.52 3.28
C VAL A 385 0.64 -12.11 2.08
N THR A 386 1.01 -13.04 1.19
CA THR A 386 1.82 -12.75 -0.01
C THR A 386 1.01 -12.51 -1.28
N SER A 387 -0.28 -12.89 -1.31
CA SER A 387 -1.15 -12.66 -2.47
C SER A 387 -2.62 -12.39 -2.12
N THR A 388 -3.30 -13.28 -1.39
CA THR A 388 -4.77 -13.28 -1.38
C THR A 388 -5.38 -12.08 -0.67
N ASN A 389 -4.77 -11.62 0.43
CA ASN A 389 -5.25 -10.45 1.15
C ASN A 389 -5.06 -9.16 0.33
N ALA A 390 -3.95 -9.01 -0.38
CA ALA A 390 -3.76 -7.89 -1.32
C ALA A 390 -4.83 -7.92 -2.43
N ALA A 391 -5.09 -9.10 -3.02
CA ALA A 391 -6.14 -9.25 -4.02
C ALA A 391 -7.53 -8.88 -3.49
N LYS A 392 -7.86 -9.24 -2.24
CA LYS A 392 -9.15 -8.91 -1.60
C LYS A 392 -9.27 -7.43 -1.24
N ILE A 393 -8.20 -6.80 -0.76
CA ILE A 393 -8.17 -5.37 -0.38
C ILE A 393 -8.29 -4.47 -1.61
N PHE A 394 -7.57 -4.77 -2.69
CA PHE A 394 -7.53 -3.95 -3.90
C PHE A 394 -8.50 -4.39 -5.01
N ASN A 395 -9.45 -5.28 -4.70
CA ASN A 395 -10.53 -5.73 -5.60
C ASN A 395 -10.09 -6.53 -6.84
N LEU A 396 -9.02 -7.33 -6.70
CA LEU A 396 -8.50 -8.26 -7.72
C LEU A 396 -8.93 -9.73 -7.47
N TYR A 397 -9.50 -10.06 -6.32
CA TYR A 397 -9.95 -11.41 -5.99
C TYR A 397 -11.34 -11.71 -6.58
N PRO A 398 -11.63 -12.93 -7.12
CA PRO A 398 -10.77 -14.11 -7.22
C PRO A 398 -9.99 -14.19 -8.55
N ARG A 399 -9.93 -13.10 -9.33
CA ARG A 399 -9.18 -13.09 -10.61
C ARG A 399 -7.70 -13.39 -10.37
N LYS A 400 -7.11 -12.80 -9.32
CA LYS A 400 -5.76 -13.08 -8.82
C LYS A 400 -5.77 -13.51 -7.35
N GLY A 401 -4.66 -14.10 -6.90
CA GLY A 401 -4.45 -14.48 -5.50
C GLY A 401 -5.19 -15.75 -5.06
N VAL A 402 -5.61 -16.62 -5.99
CA VAL A 402 -6.20 -17.94 -5.72
C VAL A 402 -6.00 -18.90 -6.89
N ILE A 403 -5.77 -20.19 -6.61
CA ILE A 403 -5.80 -21.28 -7.60
C ILE A 403 -7.23 -21.80 -7.68
N ALA A 404 -8.02 -21.23 -8.59
CA ALA A 404 -9.41 -21.62 -8.84
C ALA A 404 -9.75 -21.60 -10.34
N VAL A 405 -10.74 -22.38 -10.75
CA VAL A 405 -11.22 -22.39 -12.14
C VAL A 405 -11.83 -21.03 -12.48
N GLY A 406 -11.35 -20.42 -13.57
CA GLY A 406 -11.73 -19.08 -14.01
C GLY A 406 -10.79 -17.95 -13.58
N SER A 407 -9.87 -18.20 -12.64
CA SER A 407 -8.82 -17.24 -12.26
C SER A 407 -7.72 -17.14 -13.34
N ASP A 408 -7.01 -16.02 -13.34
CA ASP A 408 -5.81 -15.82 -14.17
C ASP A 408 -4.78 -16.90 -13.80
N ALA A 409 -4.09 -17.46 -14.79
CA ALA A 409 -3.05 -18.48 -14.60
C ALA A 409 -1.71 -17.85 -14.18
N ASP A 410 -1.75 -17.18 -13.04
CA ASP A 410 -0.63 -16.60 -12.31
C ASP A 410 -0.27 -17.53 -11.16
N ILE A 411 0.70 -18.41 -11.38
CA ILE A 411 0.96 -19.58 -10.53
C ILE A 411 2.45 -19.76 -10.29
N VAL A 412 2.82 -20.08 -9.05
CA VAL A 412 4.17 -20.49 -8.68
C VAL A 412 4.17 -21.98 -8.32
N VAL A 413 5.09 -22.73 -8.92
CA VAL A 413 5.47 -24.06 -8.45
C VAL A 413 6.68 -23.86 -7.54
N TRP A 414 6.44 -24.00 -6.24
CA TRP A 414 7.37 -23.68 -5.17
C TRP A 414 7.98 -24.94 -4.59
N ASP A 415 9.30 -25.08 -4.65
CA ASP A 415 10.02 -26.14 -3.95
C ASP A 415 10.30 -25.69 -2.51
N PRO A 416 9.67 -26.29 -1.49
CA PRO A 416 9.87 -25.93 -0.09
C PRO A 416 11.18 -26.48 0.50
N SER A 417 11.86 -27.38 -0.21
CA SER A 417 13.08 -28.09 0.20
C SER A 417 14.35 -27.55 -0.45
N SER A 418 14.23 -26.95 -1.64
CA SER A 418 15.30 -26.21 -2.29
C SER A 418 15.72 -24.97 -1.50
N ASN A 419 16.99 -24.59 -1.62
CA ASN A 419 17.57 -23.41 -0.99
C ASN A 419 18.38 -22.57 -1.98
N ARG A 420 18.63 -21.31 -1.61
CA ARG A 420 19.60 -20.42 -2.27
C ARG A 420 20.25 -19.51 -1.24
N VAL A 421 21.44 -19.02 -1.53
CA VAL A 421 22.04 -17.88 -0.81
C VAL A 421 21.68 -16.62 -1.57
N ILE A 422 21.07 -15.63 -0.91
CA ILE A 422 20.77 -14.34 -1.53
C ILE A 422 22.07 -13.56 -1.71
N SER A 423 22.33 -13.08 -2.93
CA SER A 423 23.49 -12.23 -3.23
C SER A 423 23.21 -11.28 -4.40
N ALA A 424 23.70 -10.04 -4.30
CA ALA A 424 23.71 -9.06 -5.38
C ALA A 424 24.49 -9.53 -6.63
N GLU A 425 25.38 -10.52 -6.51
CA GLU A 425 26.02 -11.13 -7.70
C GLU A 425 25.07 -12.05 -8.51
N THR A 426 23.93 -12.42 -7.93
CA THR A 426 23.02 -13.45 -8.46
C THR A 426 21.56 -13.02 -8.59
N HIS A 427 21.18 -11.89 -8.00
CA HIS A 427 19.83 -11.34 -8.10
C HIS A 427 19.54 -10.78 -9.50
N HIS A 428 18.26 -10.54 -9.80
CA HIS A 428 17.80 -10.03 -11.09
C HIS A 428 17.44 -8.54 -11.08
N GLN A 429 17.53 -7.91 -9.90
CA GLN A 429 17.41 -6.46 -9.68
C GLN A 429 18.60 -5.72 -10.31
N ALA A 430 18.45 -4.42 -10.58
CA ALA A 430 19.45 -3.59 -11.25
C ALA A 430 20.44 -2.91 -10.27
N CYS A 431 20.26 -3.08 -8.96
CA CYS A 431 21.02 -2.38 -7.93
C CYS A 431 22.28 -3.10 -7.47
N ASP A 432 23.34 -2.35 -7.15
CA ASP A 432 24.67 -2.90 -6.78
C ASP A 432 24.76 -3.47 -5.34
N PHE A 433 23.64 -3.73 -4.69
CA PHE A 433 23.54 -4.10 -3.27
C PHE A 433 22.28 -4.92 -2.97
N ASN A 434 22.33 -5.81 -1.96
CA ASN A 434 21.16 -6.50 -1.44
C ASN A 434 21.14 -6.45 0.11
N ILE A 435 20.05 -5.99 0.72
CA ILE A 435 19.91 -5.93 2.19
C ILE A 435 19.82 -7.32 2.88
N PHE A 436 19.72 -8.39 2.09
CA PHE A 436 19.71 -9.78 2.56
C PHE A 436 20.99 -10.55 2.15
N GLU A 437 22.05 -9.85 1.75
CA GLU A 437 23.32 -10.43 1.29
C GLU A 437 23.86 -11.55 2.20
N GLY A 438 24.17 -12.70 1.61
CA GLY A 438 24.70 -13.87 2.31
C GLY A 438 23.66 -14.69 3.08
N MET A 439 22.37 -14.34 3.05
CA MET A 439 21.33 -15.12 3.74
C MET A 439 20.98 -16.40 2.95
N GLU A 440 21.25 -17.56 3.56
CA GLU A 440 20.70 -18.84 3.10
C GLU A 440 19.19 -18.87 3.39
N VAL A 441 18.37 -19.03 2.34
CA VAL A 441 16.91 -19.13 2.42
C VAL A 441 16.43 -20.43 1.79
N TYR A 442 15.44 -21.04 2.43
CA TYR A 442 14.72 -22.21 1.93
C TYR A 442 13.40 -21.75 1.31
N GLY A 443 12.90 -22.50 0.33
CA GLY A 443 11.73 -22.09 -0.46
C GLY A 443 12.15 -21.27 -1.67
N VAL A 444 12.07 -21.90 -2.85
CA VAL A 444 12.50 -21.31 -4.13
C VAL A 444 11.39 -21.49 -5.18
N PRO A 445 11.08 -20.45 -5.98
CA PRO A 445 10.16 -20.56 -7.11
C PRO A 445 10.84 -21.27 -8.29
N GLU A 446 10.59 -22.57 -8.45
CA GLU A 446 11.21 -23.37 -9.52
C GLU A 446 10.56 -23.13 -10.88
N TYR A 447 9.24 -22.94 -10.89
CA TYR A 447 8.51 -22.46 -12.06
C TYR A 447 7.59 -21.30 -11.65
N VAL A 448 7.53 -20.28 -12.50
CA VAL A 448 6.63 -19.13 -12.34
C VAL A 448 5.88 -18.95 -13.64
N VAL A 449 4.56 -18.95 -13.56
CA VAL A 449 3.63 -18.80 -14.66
C VAL A 449 2.95 -17.45 -14.51
N VAL A 450 2.96 -16.64 -15.57
CA VAL A 450 2.30 -15.33 -15.65
C VAL A 450 1.37 -15.35 -16.84
N GLY A 451 0.08 -15.09 -16.66
CA GLY A 451 -0.92 -15.14 -17.73
C GLY A 451 -0.88 -16.45 -18.52
N GLY A 452 -0.60 -17.58 -17.85
CA GLY A 452 -0.45 -18.92 -18.46
C GLY A 452 0.86 -19.18 -19.22
N ARG A 453 1.76 -18.19 -19.31
CA ARG A 453 3.10 -18.34 -19.89
C ARG A 453 4.10 -18.72 -18.79
N VAL A 454 4.90 -19.75 -19.03
CA VAL A 454 6.03 -20.10 -18.15
C VAL A 454 7.14 -19.04 -18.33
N CYS A 455 7.36 -18.24 -17.29
CA CYS A 455 8.32 -17.13 -17.25
C CYS A 455 9.52 -17.42 -16.34
N VAL A 456 9.43 -18.35 -15.38
CA VAL A 456 10.58 -19.04 -14.77
C VAL A 456 10.39 -20.54 -15.02
N ASP A 457 11.47 -21.22 -15.39
CA ASP A 457 11.42 -22.56 -15.95
C ASP A 457 12.64 -23.38 -15.50
N GLU A 458 12.49 -24.19 -14.45
CA GLU A 458 13.61 -24.89 -13.78
C GLU A 458 14.65 -23.89 -13.24
N CYS A 459 14.14 -22.85 -12.55
CA CYS A 459 14.89 -21.69 -12.06
C CYS A 459 15.52 -20.78 -13.15
N ASP A 460 15.36 -21.07 -14.45
CA ASP A 460 15.83 -20.21 -15.54
C ASP A 460 14.78 -19.15 -15.92
N LEU A 461 15.18 -17.87 -15.95
CA LEU A 461 14.29 -16.71 -16.12
C LEU A 461 14.08 -16.36 -17.60
N LYS A 462 12.83 -16.43 -18.05
CA LYS A 462 12.38 -16.28 -19.44
C LYS A 462 11.35 -15.15 -19.61
N ALA A 463 11.53 -14.09 -18.81
CA ALA A 463 10.70 -12.89 -18.81
C ALA A 463 10.67 -12.17 -20.17
N VAL A 464 9.55 -11.53 -20.52
CA VAL A 464 9.33 -10.85 -21.79
C VAL A 464 8.90 -9.40 -21.52
N HIS A 465 9.64 -8.46 -22.10
CA HIS A 465 9.37 -7.02 -22.03
C HIS A 465 7.98 -6.69 -22.59
N GLY A 466 7.16 -5.93 -21.86
CA GLY A 466 5.81 -5.51 -22.28
C GLY A 466 4.80 -6.66 -22.42
N PHE A 467 5.00 -7.79 -21.71
CA PHE A 467 4.05 -8.91 -21.69
C PHE A 467 2.93 -8.73 -20.65
N GLY A 468 3.25 -8.08 -19.54
CA GLY A 468 2.30 -7.75 -18.48
C GLY A 468 1.26 -6.72 -18.91
N LYS A 469 0.14 -6.68 -18.19
CA LYS A 469 -0.96 -5.75 -18.50
C LYS A 469 -1.35 -4.93 -17.28
N PHE A 470 -1.77 -3.70 -17.52
CA PHE A 470 -2.50 -2.93 -16.52
C PHE A 470 -3.82 -3.62 -16.18
N ILE A 471 -4.11 -3.71 -14.89
CA ILE A 471 -5.32 -4.29 -14.33
C ILE A 471 -6.10 -3.20 -13.60
N GLU A 472 -7.32 -2.93 -14.06
CA GLU A 472 -8.23 -2.05 -13.33
C GLU A 472 -8.62 -2.66 -11.99
N CYS A 473 -8.61 -1.84 -10.95
CA CYS A 473 -9.04 -2.15 -9.59
C CYS A 473 -10.36 -1.41 -9.30
N PRO A 474 -11.53 -2.04 -9.45
CA PRO A 474 -12.81 -1.35 -9.29
C PRO A 474 -13.01 -0.83 -7.86
N ALA A 475 -13.75 0.27 -7.74
CA ALA A 475 -14.17 0.81 -6.46
C ALA A 475 -15.09 -0.15 -5.68
N TYR A 476 -15.27 0.14 -4.38
CA TYR A 476 -16.05 -0.65 -3.43
C TYR A 476 -15.61 -2.13 -3.32
N PRO A 477 -14.32 -2.43 -3.03
CA PRO A 477 -13.90 -3.79 -2.69
C PRO A 477 -14.77 -4.34 -1.54
N SER A 478 -15.50 -5.42 -1.79
CA SER A 478 -16.50 -5.95 -0.85
C SER A 478 -15.89 -6.32 0.51
N TYR A 479 -14.74 -7.01 0.49
CA TYR A 479 -13.93 -7.36 1.65
C TYR A 479 -13.59 -6.16 2.57
N VAL A 480 -13.56 -4.95 2.01
CA VAL A 480 -13.27 -3.71 2.70
C VAL A 480 -14.55 -2.95 3.08
N TYR A 481 -15.48 -2.83 2.14
CA TYR A 481 -16.65 -1.95 2.26
C TYR A 481 -17.84 -2.57 3.00
N GLU A 482 -17.99 -3.90 3.02
CA GLU A 482 -19.00 -4.56 3.86
C GLU A 482 -18.87 -4.15 5.35
N VAL A 483 -17.63 -4.02 5.84
CA VAL A 483 -17.33 -3.57 7.21
C VAL A 483 -17.70 -2.09 7.42
N VAL A 484 -17.63 -1.27 6.37
CA VAL A 484 -18.06 0.14 6.42
C VAL A 484 -19.59 0.21 6.50
N GLU A 485 -20.30 -0.49 5.61
CA GLU A 485 -21.76 -0.52 5.54
C GLU A 485 -22.39 -1.00 6.86
N GLU A 486 -21.88 -2.09 7.45
CA GLU A 486 -22.34 -2.57 8.76
C GLU A 486 -22.15 -1.57 9.89
N ARG A 487 -21.16 -0.67 9.78
CA ARG A 487 -20.94 0.40 10.76
C ARG A 487 -21.82 1.62 10.52
N GLU A 488 -22.27 1.86 9.30
CA GLU A 488 -23.21 2.94 8.99
C GLU A 488 -24.64 2.63 9.46
N LYS A 489 -25.05 1.35 9.46
CA LYS A 489 -26.35 0.87 9.95
C LYS A 489 -26.60 1.11 11.45
N ARG A 490 -25.61 1.59 12.22
CA ARG A 490 -25.73 1.82 13.67
C ARG A 490 -26.64 3.03 13.96
N PRO A 491 -27.68 2.90 14.82
CA PRO A 491 -28.65 3.95 15.05
C PRO A 491 -28.01 5.20 15.64
N ARG A 492 -28.41 6.38 15.14
CA ARG A 492 -27.92 7.68 15.58
C ARG A 492 -29.04 8.49 16.23
N GLY A 493 -28.73 9.09 17.38
CA GLY A 493 -29.63 9.97 18.11
C GLY A 493 -30.60 9.23 19.04
N VAL A 494 -30.89 9.86 20.17
CA VAL A 494 -32.07 9.54 20.98
C VAL A 494 -33.18 10.46 20.49
N ALA A 495 -34.27 9.90 19.97
CA ALA A 495 -35.50 10.65 19.72
C ALA A 495 -36.01 11.19 21.07
N ARG A 496 -35.94 12.52 21.27
CA ARG A 496 -36.35 13.16 22.54
C ARG A 496 -37.87 13.42 22.59
N SER A 497 -38.52 13.47 21.44
CA SER A 497 -39.97 13.39 21.28
C SER A 497 -40.34 12.90 19.88
N GLU A 498 -41.55 12.36 19.71
CA GLU A 498 -42.07 11.96 18.38
C GLU A 498 -42.20 13.16 17.43
N ALA A 499 -42.52 14.35 17.96
CA ALA A 499 -42.60 15.59 17.20
C ALA A 499 -41.24 16.03 16.65
N GLU A 500 -40.17 15.93 17.44
CA GLU A 500 -38.81 16.21 16.99
C GLU A 500 -38.31 15.15 16.01
N ALA A 501 -38.57 13.85 16.26
CA ALA A 501 -38.19 12.78 15.33
C ALA A 501 -38.85 12.95 13.95
N ARG A 502 -40.14 13.31 13.93
CA ARG A 502 -40.86 13.63 12.70
C ARG A 502 -40.29 14.87 12.01
N LYS A 503 -40.01 15.94 12.76
CA LYS A 503 -39.39 17.15 12.22
C LYS A 503 -38.02 16.86 11.59
N TYR A 504 -37.16 16.08 12.24
CA TYR A 504 -35.86 15.70 11.69
C TYR A 504 -35.99 14.83 10.43
N ALA A 505 -36.91 13.87 10.39
CA ALA A 505 -37.18 13.08 9.19
C ALA A 505 -37.73 13.94 8.03
N GLU A 506 -38.56 14.94 8.34
CA GLU A 506 -39.07 15.91 7.35
C GLU A 506 -37.95 16.85 6.86
N GLU A 507 -37.03 17.28 7.73
CA GLU A 507 -35.83 18.06 7.35
C GLU A 507 -34.84 17.23 6.51
N GLU A 508 -34.55 15.98 6.90
CA GLU A 508 -33.65 15.06 6.19
C GLU A 508 -34.21 14.72 4.80
N ALA A 509 -35.51 14.45 4.68
CA ALA A 509 -36.17 14.25 3.39
C ALA A 509 -36.18 15.51 2.50
N VAL A 510 -36.11 16.72 3.08
CA VAL A 510 -35.91 17.96 2.34
C VAL A 510 -34.46 18.09 1.86
N PHE A 511 -33.47 17.72 2.68
CA PHE A 511 -32.06 17.70 2.27
C PHE A 511 -31.78 16.66 1.19
N ASP A 512 -32.35 15.46 1.27
CA ASP A 512 -32.22 14.43 0.23
C ASP A 512 -32.91 14.86 -1.07
N LYS A 513 -34.10 15.46 -1.01
CA LYS A 513 -34.73 16.08 -2.19
C LYS A 513 -33.88 17.20 -2.78
N ALA A 514 -33.26 18.04 -1.95
CA ALA A 514 -32.36 19.10 -2.42
C ALA A 514 -31.09 18.53 -3.05
N ARG A 515 -30.56 17.43 -2.51
CA ARG A 515 -29.38 16.73 -3.03
C ARG A 515 -29.66 16.06 -4.37
N GLU A 516 -30.79 15.36 -4.51
CA GLU A 516 -31.22 14.78 -5.79
C GLU A 516 -31.63 15.86 -6.81
N ALA A 517 -32.27 16.96 -6.38
CA ALA A 517 -32.54 18.10 -7.24
C ALA A 517 -31.25 18.79 -7.74
N ALA A 518 -30.23 18.94 -6.89
CA ALA A 518 -28.93 19.47 -7.28
C ALA A 518 -28.19 18.54 -8.24
N LYS A 519 -28.29 17.22 -8.03
CA LYS A 519 -27.73 16.19 -8.91
C LYS A 519 -28.42 16.16 -10.28
N ALA A 520 -29.75 16.26 -10.32
CA ALA A 520 -30.54 16.41 -11.53
C ALA A 520 -30.26 17.74 -12.26
N ALA A 521 -30.14 18.86 -11.53
CA ALA A 521 -29.77 20.15 -12.11
C ALA A 521 -28.35 20.14 -12.70
N LYS A 522 -27.39 19.49 -12.04
CA LYS A 522 -26.02 19.31 -12.56
C LYS A 522 -26.01 18.42 -13.81
N ALA A 523 -26.82 17.36 -13.85
CA ALA A 523 -26.98 16.53 -15.05
C ALA A 523 -27.66 17.28 -16.21
N ALA A 524 -28.69 18.09 -15.93
CA ALA A 524 -29.36 18.92 -16.92
C ALA A 524 -28.45 20.03 -17.48
N ALA A 525 -27.63 20.65 -16.63
CA ALA A 525 -26.63 21.63 -17.06
C ALA A 525 -25.54 21.00 -17.94
N ALA A 526 -25.09 19.78 -17.61
CA ALA A 526 -24.14 19.02 -18.44
C ALA A 526 -24.75 18.64 -19.80
N ALA A 527 -26.02 18.21 -19.85
CA ALA A 527 -26.72 17.93 -21.10
C ALA A 527 -26.89 19.18 -21.97
N ALA A 528 -27.30 20.31 -21.39
CA ALA A 528 -27.46 21.58 -22.11
C ALA A 528 -26.12 22.12 -22.65
N ALA A 529 -25.01 21.90 -21.93
CA ALA A 529 -23.67 22.23 -22.41
C ALA A 529 -23.24 21.33 -23.59
N ALA A 530 -23.58 20.04 -23.56
CA ALA A 530 -23.32 19.11 -24.66
C ALA A 530 -24.13 19.48 -25.92
N ASP A 531 -25.43 19.76 -25.80
CA ASP A 531 -26.27 20.19 -26.92
C ASP A 531 -25.76 21.52 -27.53
N SER A 532 -25.32 22.45 -26.68
CA SER A 532 -24.74 23.73 -27.13
C SER A 532 -23.41 23.54 -27.90
N ALA A 533 -22.59 22.57 -27.49
CA ALA A 533 -21.36 22.23 -28.20
C ALA A 533 -21.63 21.60 -29.58
N VAL A 534 -22.65 20.73 -29.69
CA VAL A 534 -23.07 20.12 -30.95
C VAL A 534 -23.66 21.16 -31.92
N ALA A 535 -24.41 22.14 -31.41
CA ALA A 535 -24.91 23.27 -32.20
C ALA A 535 -23.77 24.14 -32.77
N ALA A 536 -22.78 24.50 -31.93
CA ALA A 536 -21.65 25.33 -32.33
C ALA A 536 -20.76 24.69 -33.43
N THR A 537 -20.69 23.35 -33.49
CA THR A 537 -19.98 22.64 -34.58
C THR A 537 -20.70 22.63 -35.93
N ASN A 538 -22.01 22.93 -35.98
CA ASN A 538 -22.79 22.94 -37.23
C ASN A 538 -22.86 24.31 -37.92
N GLU A 539 -22.64 25.43 -37.20
CA GLU A 539 -22.74 26.78 -37.80
C GLU A 539 -21.46 27.27 -38.49
N ASN A 540 -20.29 26.69 -38.18
CA ASN A 540 -19.00 27.21 -38.65
C ASN A 540 -18.55 26.73 -40.05
N ASN A 541 -19.49 26.27 -40.89
CA ASN A 541 -19.19 25.70 -42.21
C ASN A 541 -19.89 26.41 -43.38
N HIS A 542 -19.91 27.76 -43.41
CA HIS A 542 -20.08 28.52 -44.66
C HIS A 542 -19.53 29.97 -44.62
N VAL A 543 -18.48 30.22 -45.44
CA VAL A 543 -18.42 31.33 -46.44
C VAL A 543 -18.06 32.79 -46.02
N GLN A 544 -16.84 33.20 -46.43
CA GLN A 544 -16.44 34.54 -47.00
C GLN A 544 -16.45 35.83 -46.14
N THR A 545 -15.71 36.93 -46.41
CA THR A 545 -14.37 37.24 -47.02
C THR A 545 -14.00 38.73 -46.74
N ASN A 546 -12.68 39.04 -46.67
CA ASN A 546 -12.01 40.32 -47.01
C ASN A 546 -12.23 41.64 -46.22
N GLY A 547 -11.10 42.24 -45.75
CA GLY A 547 -10.67 43.68 -45.85
C GLY A 547 -11.54 44.83 -45.29
N THR A 548 -11.02 45.94 -44.76
CA THR A 548 -9.65 46.54 -44.77
C THR A 548 -9.49 47.68 -43.72
N SER A 549 -8.23 48.01 -43.40
CA SER A 549 -7.66 49.31 -42.96
C SER A 549 -7.93 49.94 -41.56
N HIS A 550 -6.81 50.09 -40.83
CA HIS A 550 -6.41 51.03 -39.77
C HIS A 550 -7.04 52.44 -39.69
N TYR A 551 -7.16 52.99 -38.47
CA TYR A 551 -6.19 53.98 -37.91
C TYR A 551 -6.35 54.24 -36.39
N ASP A 552 -5.29 54.79 -35.77
CA ASP A 552 -5.10 55.17 -34.34
C ASP A 552 -6.12 56.24 -33.83
N GLY A 553 -6.30 56.62 -32.55
CA GLY A 553 -5.68 56.37 -31.22
C GLY A 553 -6.62 56.96 -30.12
N GLU A 554 -6.27 57.31 -28.87
CA GLU A 554 -5.04 57.28 -28.07
C GLU A 554 -5.35 57.32 -26.52
N TYR A 555 -4.30 57.39 -25.68
CA TYR A 555 -4.19 57.47 -24.20
C TYR A 555 -5.26 58.13 -23.29
N ALA A 556 -5.47 57.50 -22.13
CA ALA A 556 -5.46 58.15 -20.80
C ALA A 556 -4.94 57.20 -19.69
N ARG A 557 -4.29 57.72 -18.64
CA ARG A 557 -3.48 56.97 -17.64
C ARG A 557 -4.17 56.83 -16.24
N PRO A 558 -3.66 55.96 -15.33
CA PRO A 558 -4.45 55.36 -14.24
C PRO A 558 -4.48 56.15 -12.92
N ARG A 559 -5.30 55.70 -11.96
CA ARG A 559 -5.28 56.16 -10.56
C ARG A 559 -4.83 55.07 -9.58
N THR A 560 -4.00 55.51 -8.64
CA THR A 560 -3.32 54.75 -7.58
C THR A 560 -4.26 54.24 -6.49
N ILE A 561 -3.94 53.08 -5.90
CA ILE A 561 -4.54 52.59 -4.64
C ILE A 561 -3.52 52.77 -3.50
N VAL A 562 -3.99 53.22 -2.34
CA VAL A 562 -3.18 53.47 -1.13
C VAL A 562 -3.65 52.54 -0.01
N TYR A 563 -2.69 51.99 0.76
CA TYR A 563 -2.94 51.15 1.93
C TYR A 563 -3.28 51.97 3.19
N THR A 564 -4.22 51.48 4.00
CA THR A 564 -4.32 51.77 5.45
C THR A 564 -4.97 50.62 6.21
N SER A 565 -4.53 50.41 7.45
CA SER A 565 -4.95 49.30 8.34
C SER A 565 -5.84 49.76 9.49
N THR A 566 -6.80 48.95 9.93
CA THR A 566 -7.44 49.05 11.25
C THR A 566 -7.88 47.68 11.79
N PHE A 567 -7.35 47.29 12.96
CA PHE A 567 -7.97 46.28 13.84
C PHE A 567 -8.97 46.95 14.78
N PRO A 568 -9.94 46.18 15.32
CA PRO A 568 -10.25 46.33 16.74
C PRO A 568 -10.32 44.99 17.51
N ASN A 569 -10.08 45.08 18.82
CA ASN A 569 -9.98 43.97 19.76
C ASN A 569 -11.26 43.11 19.84
N SER A 570 -11.12 41.78 19.90
CA SER A 570 -12.15 40.88 20.43
C SER A 570 -11.76 40.38 21.82
N ALA A 571 -12.61 40.66 22.81
CA ALA A 571 -12.47 40.13 24.16
C ALA A 571 -13.18 38.77 24.26
N ILE A 572 -12.49 37.78 24.82
CA ILE A 572 -13.03 36.43 25.04
C ILE A 572 -13.89 36.44 26.31
N ALA A 573 -15.18 36.07 26.18
CA ALA A 573 -16.04 35.74 27.32
C ALA A 573 -17.10 34.71 26.92
N THR A 574 -17.06 33.53 27.53
CA THR A 574 -17.99 32.42 27.26
C THR A 574 -19.26 32.54 28.12
N PRO A 575 -20.49 32.53 27.54
CA PRO A 575 -21.71 32.56 28.36
C PRO A 575 -22.02 31.18 28.95
N SER A 576 -21.90 31.04 30.27
CA SER A 576 -22.39 29.86 30.99
C SER A 576 -23.84 30.09 31.44
N PHE A 577 -24.81 29.46 30.76
CA PHE A 577 -26.22 29.47 31.18
C PHE A 577 -26.54 28.23 32.02
N LYS A 578 -26.20 28.26 33.31
CA LYS A 578 -26.87 27.43 34.33
C LYS A 578 -27.99 28.27 34.96
N GLY A 579 -29.24 27.82 34.80
CA GLY A 579 -30.40 28.45 35.42
C GLY A 579 -30.40 28.34 36.96
N PRO A 580 -31.30 29.07 37.64
CA PRO A 580 -31.38 29.08 39.10
C PRO A 580 -31.71 27.69 39.65
N ARG A 581 -31.03 27.29 40.74
CA ARG A 581 -31.23 26.02 41.43
C ARG A 581 -32.45 26.09 42.36
N LEU A 582 -33.21 25.00 42.41
CA LEU A 582 -34.24 24.75 43.41
C LEU A 582 -33.60 24.27 44.72
N GLU A 583 -34.16 24.66 45.87
CA GLU A 583 -33.68 24.23 47.18
C GLU A 583 -33.91 22.73 47.43
N GLY A 584 -33.00 22.09 48.19
CA GLY A 584 -33.29 20.80 48.83
C GLY A 584 -32.54 19.55 48.34
N GLN A 585 -31.52 19.64 47.47
CA GLN A 585 -30.70 18.46 47.10
C GLN A 585 -29.22 18.61 47.49
N ARG A 586 -28.67 17.55 48.12
CA ARG A 586 -27.29 17.50 48.62
C ARG A 586 -26.29 17.28 47.49
N ASN A 587 -25.17 18.00 47.54
CA ASN A 587 -24.05 17.83 46.61
C ASN A 587 -23.14 16.67 47.07
N LEU A 588 -22.80 15.76 46.16
CA LEU A 588 -21.88 14.63 46.38
C LEU A 588 -20.67 14.75 45.43
N GLN A 589 -19.94 15.86 45.54
CA GLN A 589 -18.65 16.06 44.87
C GLN A 589 -17.91 17.25 45.51
N ASP A 590 -17.36 17.02 46.69
CA ASP A 590 -16.32 17.85 47.32
C ASP A 590 -15.54 16.96 48.32
N SER A 591 -14.41 16.40 47.88
CA SER A 591 -13.45 15.72 48.76
C SER A 591 -12.03 15.96 48.26
N THR A 592 -11.54 17.18 48.47
CA THR A 592 -10.12 17.51 48.36
C THR A 592 -9.40 17.12 49.66
N PHE A 593 -8.40 16.25 49.55
CA PHE A 593 -7.40 16.05 50.60
C PHE A 593 -6.03 15.87 49.96
N SER A 594 -5.19 16.90 50.08
CA SER A 594 -3.75 16.78 49.92
C SER A 594 -3.12 16.57 51.29
N ILE A 595 -2.03 15.80 51.38
CA ILE A 595 -0.95 16.05 52.35
C ILE A 595 0.34 15.31 51.94
N SER A 596 1.42 16.09 51.91
CA SER A 596 2.87 15.79 51.93
C SER A 596 3.46 14.46 51.42
N GLU A 597 4.41 14.62 50.51
CA GLU A 597 5.64 13.83 50.39
C GLU A 597 6.55 14.04 51.61
N ASP A 598 7.11 12.97 52.20
CA ASP A 598 8.52 12.94 52.63
C ASP A 598 9.06 11.51 52.90
N SER A 599 10.38 11.40 52.97
CA SER A 599 11.26 10.29 52.57
C SER A 599 11.65 9.20 53.61
N LYS A 600 12.17 8.06 53.09
CA LYS A 600 13.05 7.01 53.72
C LYS A 600 12.42 6.18 54.88
N GLU A 601 12.53 4.84 54.97
CA GLU A 601 13.70 3.97 54.77
C GLU A 601 13.31 2.44 54.73
N THR A 602 14.21 1.60 54.20
CA THR A 602 14.32 0.12 54.33
C THR A 602 13.11 -0.79 54.62
N SER A 603 12.75 -1.66 53.66
CA SER A 603 12.43 -3.08 53.92
C SER A 603 12.48 -3.93 52.63
N ARG A 604 13.19 -5.07 52.67
CA ARG A 604 13.16 -6.09 51.60
C ARG A 604 12.05 -7.10 51.90
N SER A 605 11.14 -7.35 50.96
CA SER A 605 10.26 -8.52 50.98
C SER A 605 10.37 -9.32 49.67
N CYS A 606 11.20 -10.36 49.70
CA CYS A 606 11.32 -11.32 48.62
C CYS A 606 10.08 -12.23 48.55
N ILE A 607 9.45 -12.32 47.37
CA ILE A 607 8.42 -13.35 47.11
C ILE A 607 9.14 -14.67 46.80
N ARG A 608 8.95 -15.68 47.66
CA ARG A 608 9.45 -17.04 47.42
C ARG A 608 8.51 -17.78 46.46
N VAL A 609 9.04 -18.25 45.34
CA VAL A 609 8.38 -19.24 44.48
C VAL A 609 8.74 -20.63 45.01
N ASN A 610 7.73 -21.45 45.30
CA ASN A 610 7.91 -22.85 45.68
C ASN A 610 7.88 -23.75 44.44
N ASN A 611 9.03 -24.33 44.07
CA ASN A 611 9.08 -25.46 43.14
C ASN A 611 8.84 -26.78 43.90
N PRO A 612 8.00 -27.71 43.37
CA PRO A 612 8.00 -29.10 43.80
C PRO A 612 9.21 -29.87 43.20
N PRO A 613 9.62 -31.00 43.80
CA PRO A 613 10.92 -31.62 43.50
C PRO A 613 10.87 -32.76 42.46
N GLY A 614 11.90 -32.83 41.63
CA GLY A 614 12.60 -34.08 41.27
C GLY A 614 11.93 -35.09 40.32
N GLY A 615 12.43 -35.14 39.08
CA GLY A 615 12.27 -36.29 38.17
C GLY A 615 13.46 -36.37 37.20
N ARG A 616 14.17 -37.51 37.15
CA ARG A 616 15.34 -37.73 36.28
C ARG A 616 15.04 -38.73 35.16
N SER A 617 15.60 -38.45 33.98
CA SER A 617 16.17 -39.41 33.00
C SER A 617 15.26 -40.44 32.29
N ALA A 618 14.98 -40.18 31.01
CA ALA A 618 15.22 -41.02 29.82
C ALA A 618 14.78 -40.20 28.58
N GLY A 619 15.37 -40.26 27.38
CA GLY A 619 16.27 -41.28 26.81
C GLY A 619 15.52 -42.12 25.79
N GLY A 620 15.40 -41.67 24.53
CA GLY A 620 14.72 -42.43 23.47
C GLY A 620 14.62 -41.68 22.14
N PHE A 621 15.12 -42.32 21.07
CA PHE A 621 14.89 -41.96 19.67
C PHE A 621 13.39 -42.00 19.33
N TRP A 622 12.90 -41.08 18.50
CA TRP A 622 12.57 -41.30 17.07
C TRP A 622 12.28 -39.97 16.38
#